data_AF-A0A7K2YJX1-F1
#
_entry.id   AF-A0A7K2YJX1-F1
#
_cell.length_a   1.000
_cell.length_b   1.000
_cell.length_c   1.000
_cell.angle_alpha   90.00
_cell.angle_beta   90.00
_cell.angle_gamma   90.00
#
_symmetry.space_group_name_H-M   'P 1'
#
loop_
_entity.id
_entity.type
_entity.pdbx_description
1 polymer ?
#
loop_
_entity_poly.entity_id
_entity_poly.type
_entity_poly.pdbx_seq_one_letter_code
_entity_poly.pdbx_strand_id
1 'polypeptide(L)' 'MPVKPLSIAKSRLAGTIGPGHRPELALAFAVDTVRAALACERVFAVLVVTDDARVAAAVRAAGADVAADVG' A
#
# COMPACT_ATOMS: atom_id res chain seq x y z
N MET A 1 1.48 1.92 8.55
CA MET A 1 2.25 1.66 7.32
C MET A 1 2.03 2.82 6.35
N PRO A 2 3.02 3.70 6.13
CA PRO A 2 2.88 4.78 5.17
C PRO A 2 2.90 4.23 3.73
N VAL A 3 1.95 4.65 2.90
CA VAL A 3 1.92 4.30 1.47
C VAL A 3 1.80 5.57 0.65
N LYS A 4 2.87 5.89 -0.09
CA LYS A 4 2.92 7.03 -1.00
C LYS A 4 1.92 6.85 -2.15
N PRO A 5 1.43 7.95 -2.76
CA PRO A 5 0.60 7.88 -3.96
C PRO A 5 1.21 6.99 -5.04
N LEU A 6 0.39 6.17 -5.67
CA LEU A 6 0.86 5.12 -6.58
C LEU A 6 1.60 5.69 -7.80
N SER A 7 1.25 6.91 -8.23
CA SER A 7 1.86 7.62 -9.36
C SER A 7 3.35 7.90 -9.19
N ILE A 8 3.81 8.10 -7.95
CA ILE A 8 5.21 8.43 -7.62
C ILE A 8 5.96 7.29 -6.92
N ALA A 9 5.28 6.18 -6.63
CA ALA A 9 5.85 5.06 -5.92
C ALA A 9 6.89 4.28 -6.75
N LYS A 10 7.77 3.56 -6.03
CA LYS A 10 8.73 2.60 -6.59
C LYS A 10 9.60 3.16 -7.73
N SER A 11 10.04 4.43 -7.63
CA SER A 11 10.91 5.08 -8.62
C SER A 11 12.21 4.30 -8.90
N ARG A 12 12.77 3.64 -7.87
CA ARG A 12 13.94 2.76 -8.01
C ARG A 12 13.73 1.55 -8.92
N LEU A 13 12.47 1.14 -9.16
CA LEU A 13 12.12 0.04 -10.05
C LEU A 13 11.75 0.52 -11.47
N ALA A 14 11.80 1.82 -11.75
CA ALA A 14 11.42 2.37 -13.06
C ALA A 14 12.31 1.90 -14.21
N GLY A 15 13.59 1.62 -13.95
CA GLY A 15 14.50 1.07 -14.97
C GLY A 15 14.27 -0.41 -15.28
N THR A 16 13.52 -1.13 -14.42
CA THR A 16 13.31 -2.59 -14.54
C THR A 16 11.87 -2.92 -14.95
N ILE A 17 10.94 -1.98 -14.75
CA ILE A 17 9.50 -2.19 -14.91
C ILE A 17 8.93 -1.03 -15.70
N GLY A 18 8.26 -1.33 -16.82
CA GLY A 18 7.63 -0.31 -17.66
C GLY A 18 6.70 0.60 -16.85
N PRO A 19 6.61 1.91 -17.19
CA PRO A 19 5.94 2.92 -16.35
C PRO A 19 4.46 2.59 -16.06
N GLY A 20 3.78 1.85 -16.93
CA GLY A 20 2.38 1.44 -16.76
C GLY A 20 2.13 0.32 -15.75
N HIS A 21 3.17 -0.36 -15.24
CA HIS A 21 3.00 -1.45 -14.25
C HIS A 21 3.43 -1.07 -12.83
N ARG A 22 4.08 0.09 -12.65
CA ARG A 22 4.58 0.53 -11.33
C ARG A 22 3.46 0.79 -10.31
N PRO A 23 2.35 1.46 -10.67
CA PRO A 23 1.25 1.69 -9.72
C PRO A 23 0.65 0.37 -9.22
N GLU A 24 0.45 -0.59 -10.11
CA GLU A 24 -0.15 -1.89 -9.86
C GLU A 24 0.77 -2.73 -8.98
N LEU A 25 2.08 -2.69 -9.24
CA LEU A 25 3.07 -3.33 -8.38
C LEU A 25 3.13 -2.67 -7.00
N ALA A 26 3.11 -1.34 -6.92
CA ALA A 26 3.11 -0.64 -5.65
C ALA A 26 1.88 -1.00 -4.80
N LEU A 27 0.71 -1.13 -5.45
CA LEU A 27 -0.53 -1.56 -4.82
C LEU A 27 -0.44 -3.01 -4.32
N ALA A 28 0.05 -3.94 -5.16
CA ALA A 28 0.21 -5.34 -4.78
C ALA A 28 1.12 -5.48 -3.55
N PHE A 29 2.25 -4.78 -3.53
CA PHE A 29 3.14 -4.76 -2.37
C PHE A 29 2.45 -4.25 -1.10
N ALA A 30 1.64 -3.19 -1.19
CA ALA A 30 0.93 -2.66 -0.03
C ALA A 30 -0.07 -3.70 0.52
N VAL A 31 -0.86 -4.33 -0.35
CA VAL A 31 -1.86 -5.35 0.02
C VAL A 31 -1.19 -6.58 0.62
N ASP A 32 -0.11 -7.08 0.00
CA ASP A 32 0.60 -8.26 0.48
C ASP A 32 1.27 -8.00 1.83
N THR A 33 1.79 -6.79 2.05
CA THR A 33 2.36 -6.39 3.34
C THR A 33 1.30 -6.34 4.44
N VAL A 34 0.10 -5.81 4.13
CA VAL A 34 -1.03 -5.81 5.08
C VAL A 34 -1.42 -7.24 5.45
N ARG A 35 -1.59 -8.11 4.45
CA ARG A 35 -1.94 -9.53 4.68
C ARG A 35 -0.90 -10.25 5.53
N ALA A 36 0.38 -10.07 5.22
CA ALA A 36 1.47 -10.67 5.98
C ALA A 36 1.51 -10.17 7.42
N ALA A 37 1.29 -8.87 7.63
CA ALA A 37 1.23 -8.29 8.97
C ALA A 37 0.03 -8.82 9.77
N LEU A 38 -1.17 -8.87 9.18
CA LEU A 38 -2.38 -9.37 9.84
C LEU A 38 -2.36 -10.88 10.09
N ALA A 39 -1.55 -11.65 9.36
CA ALA A 39 -1.33 -13.07 9.65
C ALA A 39 -0.48 -13.31 10.92
N CYS A 40 0.18 -12.28 11.45
CA CYS A 40 0.96 -12.41 12.68
C CYS A 40 0.04 -12.35 13.91
N GLU A 41 0.00 -13.39 14.74
CA GLU A 41 -0.85 -13.47 15.93
C GLU A 41 -0.67 -12.30 16.93
N ARG A 42 0.51 -11.68 16.95
CA ARG A 42 0.83 -10.54 17.82
C ARG A 42 0.40 -9.18 17.27
N VAL A 43 -0.07 -9.12 16.02
CA VAL A 43 -0.54 -7.88 15.38
C VAL A 43 -2.04 -7.79 15.58
N PHE A 44 -2.46 -6.85 16.43
CA PHE A 44 -3.88 -6.61 16.67
C PHE A 44 -4.58 -5.93 15.49
N ALA A 45 -3.90 -4.95 14.87
CA ALA A 45 -4.43 -4.19 13.74
C ALA A 45 -3.30 -3.61 12.88
N VAL A 46 -3.63 -3.26 11.65
CA VAL A 46 -2.75 -2.53 10.73
C VAL A 46 -3.43 -1.23 10.32
N LEU A 47 -2.80 -0.09 10.62
CA LEU A 47 -3.21 1.22 10.13
C LEU A 47 -2.36 1.61 8.92
N VAL A 48 -2.99 1.88 7.77
CA VAL A 48 -2.34 2.41 6.57
C VAL A 48 -2.55 3.93 6.50
N VAL A 49 -1.48 4.68 6.28
CA VAL A 49 -1.55 6.14 6.11
C VAL A 49 -1.37 6.45 4.64
N THR A 50 -2.40 6.98 3.98
CA THR A 50 -2.40 7.29 2.55
C THR A 50 -3.55 8.20 2.16
N ASP A 51 -3.30 9.08 1.19
CA ASP A 51 -4.34 9.86 0.49
C ASP A 51 -4.72 9.27 -0.88
N ASP A 52 -4.11 8.14 -1.26
CA ASP A 52 -4.46 7.45 -2.50
C ASP A 52 -5.73 6.61 -2.30
N ALA A 53 -6.83 7.02 -2.93
CA ALA A 53 -8.12 6.36 -2.80
C ALA A 53 -8.10 4.89 -3.27
N ARG A 54 -7.26 4.54 -4.25
CA ARG A 54 -7.12 3.14 -4.72
C ARG A 54 -6.45 2.29 -3.66
N VAL A 55 -5.38 2.81 -3.04
CA VAL A 55 -4.71 2.14 -1.91
C VAL A 55 -5.68 1.98 -0.76
N ALA A 56 -6.35 3.07 -0.36
CA ALA A 56 -7.28 3.08 0.77
C ALA A 56 -8.39 2.03 0.61
N ALA A 57 -8.99 1.91 -0.58
CA ALA A 57 -10.01 0.90 -0.86
C ALA A 57 -9.44 -0.53 -0.78
N ALA A 58 -8.29 -0.77 -1.40
CA ALA A 58 -7.68 -2.10 -1.46
C ALA A 58 -7.22 -2.61 -0.09
N VAL A 59 -6.60 -1.76 0.73
CA VAL A 59 -6.11 -2.17 2.06
C VAL A 59 -7.24 -2.35 3.07
N ARG A 60 -8.34 -1.57 2.96
CA ARG A 60 -9.56 -1.81 3.73
C ARG A 60 -10.17 -3.17 3.40
N ALA A 61 -10.24 -3.52 2.11
CA ALA A 61 -10.69 -4.84 1.69
C ALA A 61 -9.76 -5.96 2.18
N ALA A 62 -8.49 -5.66 2.47
CA ALA A 62 -7.54 -6.59 3.07
C ALA A 62 -7.57 -6.63 4.61
N GLY A 63 -8.42 -5.82 5.26
CA GLY A 63 -8.61 -5.81 6.72
C GLY A 63 -7.81 -4.74 7.48
N ALA A 64 -7.19 -3.78 6.79
CA ALA A 64 -6.50 -2.67 7.44
C ALA A 64 -7.40 -1.44 7.65
N ASP A 65 -7.13 -0.70 8.72
CA ASP A 65 -7.65 0.64 8.91
C ASP A 65 -6.89 1.64 8.03
N VAL A 66 -7.49 2.80 7.74
CA VAL A 66 -6.88 3.85 6.92
C VAL A 66 -7.01 5.21 7.59
N ALA A 67 -5.89 5.94 7.67
CA ALA A 67 -5.83 7.35 8.00
C ALA A 67 -5.33 8.17 6.79
N ALA A 68 -5.82 9.40 6.66
CA ALA A 68 -5.35 10.35 5.66
C ALA A 68 -3.90 10.77 5.95
N ASP A 69 -3.13 11.00 4.89
CA ASP A 69 -1.77 11.52 4.96
C ASP A 69 -1.81 13.05 4.85
N VAL A 70 -1.71 13.76 5.98
CA VAL A 70 -1.85 15.23 6.01
C VAL A 70 -0.56 15.97 5.61
N GLY A 71 0.41 15.29 4.98
CA GLY A 71 1.76 15.77 4.66
C GLY A 71 2.07 15.94 3.18
#